data_AF-A0A0C2FTE8-F1
#
_entry.id   AF-A0A0C2FTE8-F1
#
_cell.length_a   1.000
_cell.length_b   1.000
_cell.length_c   1.000
_cell.angle_alpha   90.00
_cell.angle_beta   90.00
_cell.angle_gamma   90.00
#
_symmetry.space_group_name_H-M   'P 1'
#
loop_
_entity.id
_entity.type
_entity.pdbx_description
1 polymer ?
#
loop_
_entity_poly.entity_id
_entity_poly.type
_entity_poly.pdbx_seq_one_letter_code
_entity_poly.pdbx_strand_id
1 'polypeptide(L)'
;LQLAADVYLKRLQVEEIRGSVDLIANSVEEVKKKHSAILSNPVNDPKTKEELDELMASIKRTANKVRGKLKLIENAIEHDESAGAGNADLRIRKTQHSTLSRRFVEVMTDYNKTQTDYRERCKGRIQRQLDIAGKQVGDEDLEEMIESGNPGVFTQGIITDTQQAKQTLADIEARHNDIMKLESSIRELHDMFMDMAMLVESQVCSLSNSV
;
A
#
# COMPACT_ATOMS: atom_id res chain seq x y z
N LEU A 1 -33.66 -4.78 25.71
CA LEU A 1 -32.28 -5.21 26.06
C LEU A 1 -31.56 -5.77 24.84
N GLN A 2 -32.07 -6.81 24.16
CA GLN A 2 -31.45 -7.40 22.95
C GLN A 2 -31.21 -6.39 21.80
N LEU A 3 -32.25 -5.64 21.39
CA LEU A 3 -32.15 -4.62 20.33
C LEU A 3 -31.12 -3.51 20.63
N ALA A 4 -30.99 -3.12 21.90
CA ALA A 4 -30.01 -2.12 22.30
C ALA A 4 -28.57 -2.67 22.27
N ALA A 5 -28.40 -3.95 22.60
CA ALA A 5 -27.12 -4.65 22.49
C ALA A 5 -26.70 -4.79 21.02
N ASP A 6 -27.61 -5.13 20.11
CA ASP A 6 -27.33 -5.26 18.68
C ASP A 6 -26.93 -3.91 18.05
N VAL A 7 -27.62 -2.82 18.40
CA VAL A 7 -27.27 -1.47 17.94
C VAL A 7 -25.90 -1.04 18.47
N TYR A 8 -25.58 -1.36 19.73
CA TYR A 8 -24.28 -1.06 20.32
C TYR A 8 -23.15 -1.85 19.65
N LEU A 9 -23.36 -3.13 19.36
CA LEU A 9 -22.37 -3.99 18.71
C LEU A 9 -22.06 -3.49 17.28
N LYS A 10 -23.09 -3.12 16.52
CA LYS A 10 -22.95 -2.53 15.17
C LYS A 10 -22.14 -1.23 15.19
N ARG A 11 -22.41 -0.35 16.17
CA ARG A 11 -21.65 0.90 16.34
C ARG A 11 -20.18 0.64 16.68
N LEU A 12 -19.92 -0.35 17.54
CA LEU A 12 -18.55 -0.72 17.91
C LEU A 12 -17.74 -1.22 16.71
N GLN A 13 -18.36 -2.02 15.83
CA GLN A 13 -17.72 -2.51 14.60
C GLN A 13 -17.30 -1.37 13.65
N VAL A 14 -18.18 -0.37 13.47
CA VAL A 14 -17.90 0.80 12.64
C VAL A 14 -16.74 1.62 13.19
N GLU A 15 -16.73 1.88 14.50
CA GLU A 15 -15.62 2.60 15.15
C GLU A 15 -14.31 1.81 15.10
N GLU A 16 -14.36 0.48 15.20
CA GLU A 16 -13.17 -0.35 15.07
C GLU A 16 -12.58 -0.32 13.65
N ILE A 17 -13.43 -0.34 12.61
CA ILE A 17 -12.98 -0.18 11.22
C ILE A 17 -12.36 1.19 11.04
N ARG A 18 -13.04 2.25 11.50
CA ARG A 18 -12.54 3.62 11.42
C ARG A 18 -11.18 3.77 12.09
N GLY A 19 -11.04 3.30 13.33
CA GLY A 19 -9.76 3.32 14.05
C GLY A 19 -8.66 2.52 13.35
N SER A 20 -9.01 1.40 12.70
CA SER A 20 -8.06 0.62 11.91
C SER A 20 -7.61 1.39 10.64
N VAL A 21 -8.50 2.11 9.98
CA VAL A 21 -8.16 2.96 8.82
C VAL A 21 -7.30 4.14 9.23
N ASP A 22 -7.60 4.78 10.36
CA ASP A 22 -6.79 5.87 10.90
C ASP A 22 -5.39 5.38 11.33
N LEU A 23 -5.29 4.16 11.88
CA LEU A 23 -4.01 3.52 12.15
C LEU A 23 -3.18 3.32 10.88
N ILE A 24 -3.79 2.84 9.79
CA ILE A 24 -3.11 2.71 8.49
C ILE A 24 -2.62 4.09 8.03
N ALA A 25 -3.48 5.12 8.07
CA ALA A 25 -3.10 6.46 7.64
C ALA A 25 -1.89 7.00 8.40
N ASN A 26 -1.84 6.80 9.72
CA ASN A 26 -0.69 7.18 10.54
C ASN A 26 0.57 6.37 10.17
N SER A 27 0.45 5.05 9.96
CA SER A 27 1.56 4.22 9.52
C SER A 27 2.09 4.64 8.14
N VAL A 28 1.23 5.05 7.21
CA VAL A 28 1.63 5.56 5.89
C VAL A 28 2.48 6.82 6.04
N GLU A 29 2.13 7.72 6.95
CA GLU A 29 2.91 8.93 7.21
C GLU A 29 4.29 8.61 7.81
N GLU A 30 4.36 7.63 8.70
CA GLU A 30 5.66 7.14 9.22
C GLU A 30 6.50 6.49 8.12
N VAL A 31 5.89 5.72 7.22
CA VAL A 31 6.58 5.15 6.04
C VAL A 31 7.20 6.25 5.18
N LYS A 32 6.49 7.36 4.91
CA LYS A 32 7.05 8.51 4.16
C LYS A 32 8.30 9.09 4.82
N LYS A 33 8.30 9.21 6.16
CA LYS A 33 9.44 9.70 6.94
C LYS A 33 10.62 8.72 6.86
N LYS A 34 10.37 7.42 7.04
CA LYS A 34 11.40 6.38 6.96
C LYS A 34 12.02 6.28 5.57
N HIS A 35 11.21 6.29 4.52
CA HIS A 35 11.67 6.35 3.13
C HIS A 35 12.58 7.57 2.88
N SER A 36 12.19 8.74 3.39
CA SER A 36 13.01 9.95 3.26
C SER A 36 14.33 9.83 4.03
N ALA A 37 14.31 9.27 5.24
CA ALA A 37 15.51 9.04 6.05
C ALA A 37 16.51 8.10 5.35
N ILE A 38 16.01 6.99 4.79
CA ILE A 38 16.83 6.00 4.07
C ILE A 38 17.51 6.62 2.84
N LEU A 39 16.82 7.49 2.09
CA LEU A 39 17.42 8.15 0.92
C LEU A 39 18.39 9.29 1.28
N SER A 40 18.26 9.86 2.48
CA SER A 40 19.09 10.96 2.95
C SER A 40 20.43 10.50 3.54
N ASN A 41 20.52 9.24 3.99
CA ASN A 41 21.68 8.73 4.70
C ASN A 41 22.39 7.65 3.85
N PRO A 42 23.66 7.82 3.46
CA PRO A 42 24.40 6.84 2.66
C PRO A 42 24.59 5.51 3.40
N VAL A 43 24.71 5.58 4.72
CA VAL A 43 24.80 4.43 5.61
C VAL A 43 23.37 4.07 6.01
N ASN A 44 22.74 3.18 5.23
CA ASN A 44 21.41 2.66 5.53
C ASN A 44 21.41 2.03 6.93
N ASP A 45 20.86 2.75 7.91
CA ASP A 45 20.75 2.25 9.28
C ASP A 45 19.86 1.00 9.31
N PRO A 46 20.41 -0.18 9.69
CA PRO A 46 19.64 -1.43 9.70
C PRO A 46 18.37 -1.33 10.54
N LYS A 47 18.40 -0.53 11.62
CA LYS A 47 17.24 -0.31 12.48
C LYS A 47 16.13 0.45 11.76
N THR A 48 16.47 1.49 11.01
CA THR A 48 15.49 2.24 10.20
C THR A 48 14.83 1.35 9.14
N LYS A 49 15.57 0.39 8.58
CA LYS A 49 15.05 -0.58 7.61
C LYS A 49 14.12 -1.61 8.25
N GLU A 50 14.50 -2.13 9.42
CA GLU A 50 13.66 -3.04 10.22
C GLU A 50 12.33 -2.37 10.62
N GLU A 51 12.38 -1.14 11.14
CA GLU A 51 11.18 -0.36 11.48
C GLU A 51 10.28 -0.11 10.25
N LEU A 52 10.86 0.11 9.07
CA LEU A 52 10.10 0.24 7.82
C LEU A 52 9.41 -1.07 7.44
N ASP A 53 10.12 -2.20 7.49
CA ASP A 53 9.57 -3.52 7.19
C ASP A 53 8.41 -3.86 8.15
N GLU A 54 8.54 -3.52 9.43
CA GLU A 54 7.46 -3.66 10.43
C GLU A 54 6.24 -2.79 10.13
N LEU A 55 6.45 -1.53 9.74
CA LEU A 55 5.36 -0.62 9.34
C LEU A 55 4.61 -1.17 8.12
N MET A 56 5.32 -1.63 7.09
CA MET A 56 4.73 -2.25 5.91
C MET A 56 3.91 -3.50 6.27
N ALA A 57 4.46 -4.37 7.14
CA ALA A 57 3.74 -5.55 7.63
C ALA A 57 2.51 -5.19 8.48
N SER A 58 2.58 -4.12 9.27
CA SER A 58 1.46 -3.60 10.06
C SER A 58 0.34 -3.06 9.16
N ILE A 59 0.69 -2.26 8.15
CA ILE A 59 -0.25 -1.74 7.14
C ILE A 59 -0.94 -2.92 6.45
N LYS A 60 -0.19 -3.90 5.96
CA LYS A 60 -0.74 -5.10 5.30
C LYS A 60 -1.73 -5.85 6.19
N ARG A 61 -1.37 -6.14 7.44
CA ARG A 61 -2.25 -6.85 8.37
C ARG A 61 -3.54 -6.07 8.66
N THR A 62 -3.40 -4.77 8.92
CA THR A 62 -4.53 -3.90 9.26
C THR A 62 -5.45 -3.70 8.06
N ALA A 63 -4.91 -3.50 6.86
CA ALA A 63 -5.67 -3.38 5.63
C ALA A 63 -6.47 -4.65 5.31
N ASN A 64 -5.87 -5.83 5.49
CA ASN A 64 -6.59 -7.10 5.33
C ASN A 64 -7.72 -7.27 6.34
N LYS A 65 -7.51 -6.84 7.59
CA LYS A 65 -8.56 -6.84 8.64
C LYS A 65 -9.71 -5.90 8.27
N VAL A 66 -9.42 -4.69 7.79
CA VAL A 66 -10.42 -3.72 7.33
C VAL A 66 -11.20 -4.29 6.15
N ARG A 67 -10.50 -4.79 5.12
CA ARG A 67 -11.12 -5.44 3.95
C ARG A 67 -12.08 -6.55 4.34
N GLY A 68 -11.66 -7.47 5.21
CA GLY A 68 -12.50 -8.58 5.66
C GLY A 68 -13.78 -8.10 6.35
N LYS A 69 -13.69 -7.06 7.18
CA LYS A 69 -14.86 -6.49 7.86
C LYS A 69 -15.80 -5.75 6.93
N LEU A 70 -15.28 -5.00 5.96
CA LEU A 70 -16.11 -4.33 4.95
C LEU A 70 -16.90 -5.37 4.14
N LYS A 71 -16.24 -6.44 3.68
CA LYS A 71 -16.92 -7.57 3.00
C LYS A 71 -18.00 -8.23 3.87
N LEU A 72 -17.79 -8.38 5.18
CA LEU A 72 -18.82 -8.92 6.07
C LEU A 72 -20.04 -8.00 6.17
N ILE A 73 -19.83 -6.69 6.26
CA ILE A 73 -20.91 -5.70 6.30
C ILE A 73 -21.69 -5.71 4.97
N GLU A 74 -20.98 -5.79 3.84
CA GLU A 74 -21.58 -5.87 2.51
C GLU A 74 -22.46 -7.10 2.34
N ASN A 75 -21.95 -8.30 2.62
CA ASN A 75 -22.74 -9.54 2.55
C ASN A 75 -24.01 -9.47 3.43
N ALA A 76 -23.91 -8.83 4.61
CA ALA A 76 -25.07 -8.63 5.48
C ALA A 76 -26.08 -7.63 4.89
N ILE A 77 -25.62 -6.60 4.17
CA ILE A 77 -26.48 -5.67 3.44
C ILE A 77 -27.21 -6.39 2.30
N GLU A 78 -26.49 -7.16 1.47
CA GLU A 78 -27.06 -7.89 0.32
C GLU A 78 -28.11 -8.93 0.74
N HIS A 79 -27.83 -9.66 1.83
CA HIS A 79 -28.77 -10.62 2.40
C HIS A 79 -30.07 -9.94 2.85
N ASP A 80 -29.98 -8.83 3.59
CA ASP A 80 -31.15 -8.11 4.11
C ASP A 80 -31.95 -7.43 2.98
N GLU A 81 -31.29 -6.98 1.91
CA GLU A 81 -31.95 -6.49 0.70
C GLU A 81 -32.75 -7.58 -0.01
N SER A 82 -32.15 -8.76 -0.18
CA SER A 82 -32.79 -9.91 -0.82
C SER A 82 -33.99 -10.42 0.00
N ALA A 83 -33.96 -10.24 1.33
CA ALA A 83 -35.06 -10.55 2.23
C ALA A 83 -36.17 -9.48 2.27
N GLY A 84 -36.04 -8.39 1.50
CA GLY A 84 -37.04 -7.31 1.43
C GLY A 84 -37.06 -6.38 2.66
N ALA A 85 -35.97 -6.32 3.44
CA ALA A 85 -35.90 -5.50 4.65
C ALA A 85 -35.68 -4.01 4.31
N GLY A 86 -36.74 -3.30 3.90
CA GLY A 86 -36.71 -1.86 3.61
C GLY A 86 -36.69 -0.94 4.84
N ASN A 87 -35.84 -1.21 5.83
CA ASN A 87 -35.86 -0.49 7.11
C ASN A 87 -34.76 0.59 7.23
N ALA A 88 -34.96 1.58 8.10
CA ALA A 88 -34.01 2.68 8.33
C ALA A 88 -32.60 2.21 8.72
N ASP A 89 -32.50 1.08 9.43
CA ASP A 89 -31.25 0.42 9.83
C ASP A 89 -30.42 -0.05 8.62
N LEU A 90 -31.06 -0.56 7.56
CA LEU A 90 -30.38 -0.95 6.33
C LEU A 90 -29.76 0.26 5.62
N ARG A 91 -30.49 1.38 5.53
CA ARG A 91 -29.97 2.62 4.96
C ARG A 91 -28.77 3.16 5.75
N ILE A 92 -28.84 3.13 7.08
CA ILE A 92 -27.73 3.55 7.93
C ILE A 92 -26.49 2.70 7.67
N ARG A 93 -26.63 1.36 7.60
CA ARG A 93 -25.52 0.46 7.31
C ARG A 93 -24.91 0.70 5.93
N LYS A 94 -25.73 0.90 4.90
CA LYS A 94 -25.27 1.25 3.55
C LYS A 94 -24.43 2.53 3.54
N THR A 95 -24.92 3.59 4.18
CA THR A 95 -24.19 4.86 4.27
C THR A 95 -22.87 4.71 5.03
N GLN A 96 -22.87 3.98 6.15
CA GLN A 96 -21.65 3.70 6.93
C GLN A 96 -20.64 2.87 6.13
N HIS A 97 -21.08 1.79 5.48
CA HIS A 97 -20.25 0.98 4.62
C HIS A 97 -19.61 1.82 3.50
N SER A 98 -20.41 2.60 2.78
CA SER A 98 -19.93 3.47 1.70
C SER A 98 -18.89 4.48 2.19
N THR A 99 -19.15 5.14 3.33
CA THR A 99 -18.24 6.12 3.91
C THR A 99 -16.91 5.49 4.33
N LEU A 100 -16.96 4.33 5.01
CA LEU A 100 -15.76 3.62 5.45
C LEU A 100 -14.96 3.06 4.28
N SER A 101 -15.62 2.47 3.28
CA SER A 101 -14.99 1.95 2.07
C SER A 101 -14.30 3.05 1.28
N ARG A 102 -14.95 4.20 1.11
CA ARG A 102 -14.32 5.37 0.45
C ARG A 102 -13.08 5.83 1.21
N ARG A 103 -13.18 6.00 2.53
CA ARG A 103 -12.06 6.43 3.37
C ARG A 103 -10.90 5.42 3.34
N PHE A 104 -11.20 4.13 3.33
CA PHE A 104 -10.19 3.08 3.20
C PHE A 104 -9.48 3.15 1.84
N VAL A 105 -10.23 3.26 0.74
CA VAL A 105 -9.66 3.41 -0.61
C VAL A 105 -8.78 4.66 -0.72
N GLU A 106 -9.20 5.79 -0.14
CA GLU A 106 -8.41 7.03 -0.10
C GLU A 106 -7.04 6.80 0.58
N VAL A 107 -7.04 6.18 1.77
CA VAL A 107 -5.81 5.91 2.52
C VAL A 107 -4.90 4.90 1.80
N MET A 108 -5.47 3.84 1.23
CA MET A 108 -4.68 2.86 0.47
C MET A 108 -4.13 3.45 -0.83
N THR A 109 -4.82 4.42 -1.44
CA THR A 109 -4.33 5.13 -2.63
C THR A 109 -3.15 6.02 -2.26
N ASP A 110 -3.19 6.73 -1.13
CA ASP A 110 -2.05 7.51 -0.63
C ASP A 110 -0.85 6.61 -0.28
N TYR A 111 -1.10 5.41 0.26
CA TYR A 111 -0.05 4.42 0.47
C TYR A 111 0.57 3.96 -0.85
N ASN A 112 -0.23 3.62 -1.86
CA ASN A 112 0.27 3.22 -3.18
C ASN A 112 1.10 4.33 -3.84
N LYS A 113 0.65 5.58 -3.74
CA LYS A 113 1.39 6.74 -4.22
C LYS A 113 2.73 6.87 -3.50
N THR A 114 2.76 6.72 -2.19
CA THR A 114 3.99 6.76 -1.38
C THR A 114 5.00 5.69 -1.82
N GLN A 115 4.53 4.47 -2.10
CA GLN A 115 5.36 3.36 -2.58
C GLN A 115 5.93 3.65 -3.97
N THR A 116 5.10 4.16 -4.88
CA THR A 116 5.48 4.51 -6.26
C THR A 116 6.50 5.65 -6.28
N ASP A 117 6.27 6.71 -5.50
CA ASP A 117 7.19 7.84 -5.36
C ASP A 117 8.55 7.40 -4.81
N TYR A 118 8.57 6.46 -3.87
CA TYR A 118 9.82 5.92 -3.33
C TYR A 118 10.54 5.00 -4.31
N ARG A 119 9.82 4.17 -5.08
CA ARG A 119 10.37 3.36 -6.18
C ARG A 119 11.11 4.24 -7.18
N GLU A 120 10.48 5.33 -7.62
CA GLU A 120 11.07 6.26 -8.58
C GLU A 120 12.33 6.94 -8.04
N ARG A 121 12.32 7.32 -6.76
CA ARG A 121 13.53 7.85 -6.10
C ARG A 121 14.65 6.82 -5.99
N CYS A 122 14.34 5.55 -5.76
CA CYS A 122 15.33 4.48 -5.77
C CYS A 122 15.91 4.26 -7.18
N LYS A 123 15.07 4.26 -8.23
CA LYS A 123 15.50 4.19 -9.64
C LYS A 123 16.47 5.33 -9.98
N GLY A 124 16.11 6.57 -9.67
CA GLY A 124 16.98 7.73 -9.90
C GLY A 124 18.31 7.67 -9.12
N ARG A 125 18.34 7.03 -7.94
CA ARG A 125 19.58 6.77 -7.21
C ARG A 125 20.47 5.74 -7.90
N ILE A 126 19.89 4.66 -8.42
CA ILE A 126 20.62 3.65 -9.19
C ILE A 126 21.21 4.28 -10.46
N GLN A 127 20.42 5.04 -11.22
CA GLN A 127 20.90 5.76 -12.41
C GLN A 127 22.13 6.62 -12.08
N ARG A 128 22.03 7.44 -11.04
CA ARG A 128 23.13 8.32 -10.63
C ARG A 128 24.39 7.55 -10.22
N GLN A 129 24.25 6.39 -9.58
CA GLN A 129 25.38 5.53 -9.21
C GLN A 129 26.03 4.87 -10.43
N LEU A 130 25.23 4.48 -11.43
CA LEU A 130 25.73 3.97 -12.71
C LEU A 130 26.47 5.05 -13.51
N ASP A 131 25.94 6.28 -13.52
CA ASP A 131 26.59 7.43 -14.18
C ASP A 131 27.96 7.73 -13.55
N ILE A 132 28.06 7.69 -12.20
CA ILE A 132 29.33 7.87 -11.47
C ILE A 132 30.33 6.74 -11.81
N ALA A 133 29.84 5.52 -12.00
CA ALA A 133 30.65 4.38 -12.43
C ALA A 133 31.02 4.42 -13.93
N GLY A 134 30.55 5.43 -14.67
CA GLY A 134 30.82 5.60 -16.11
C GLY A 134 29.95 4.74 -17.02
N LYS A 135 28.89 4.12 -16.51
CA LYS A 135 27.94 3.32 -17.29
C LYS A 135 26.69 4.18 -17.56
N GLN A 136 26.62 4.75 -18.76
CA GLN A 136 25.43 5.45 -19.23
C GLN A 136 24.37 4.43 -19.63
N VAL A 137 23.23 4.43 -18.94
CA VAL A 137 22.08 3.56 -19.20
C VAL A 137 20.88 4.44 -19.48
N GLY A 138 20.11 4.14 -20.53
CA GLY A 138 18.87 4.84 -20.84
C GLY A 138 17.77 4.50 -19.82
N ASP A 139 16.73 5.32 -19.73
CA ASP A 139 15.66 5.10 -18.75
C ASP A 139 14.91 3.78 -18.97
N GLU A 140 14.66 3.42 -20.24
CA GLU A 140 14.05 2.14 -20.63
C GLU A 140 14.96 0.95 -20.32
N ASP A 141 16.25 1.04 -20.66
CA ASP A 141 17.23 0.00 -20.36
C ASP A 141 17.39 -0.20 -18.84
N LEU A 142 17.35 0.89 -18.05
CA LEU A 142 17.43 0.82 -16.60
C LEU A 142 16.21 0.09 -16.02
N GLU A 143 15.02 0.33 -16.59
CA GLU A 143 13.81 -0.37 -16.20
C GLU A 143 13.94 -1.87 -16.47
N GLU A 144 14.39 -2.26 -17.67
CA GLU A 144 14.61 -3.67 -18.02
C GLU A 144 15.65 -4.33 -17.09
N MET A 145 16.71 -3.60 -16.75
CA MET A 145 17.71 -4.06 -15.78
C MET A 145 17.10 -4.30 -14.39
N ILE A 146 16.22 -3.42 -13.92
CA ILE A 146 15.52 -3.57 -12.63
C ILE A 146 14.57 -4.77 -12.68
N GLU A 147 13.77 -4.89 -13.74
CA GLU A 147 12.78 -5.95 -13.96
C GLU A 147 13.42 -7.34 -14.12
N SER A 148 14.65 -7.41 -14.64
CA SER A 148 15.40 -8.66 -14.78
C SER A 148 15.56 -9.43 -13.46
N GLY A 149 15.45 -8.73 -12.32
CA GLY A 149 15.60 -9.30 -10.99
C GLY A 149 17.00 -9.82 -10.67
N ASN A 150 17.97 -9.64 -11.58
CA ASN A 150 19.33 -10.14 -11.44
C ASN A 150 20.29 -8.98 -11.10
N PRO A 151 20.80 -8.88 -9.86
CA PRO A 151 21.73 -7.82 -9.48
C PRO A 151 23.02 -7.78 -10.32
N GLY A 152 23.39 -8.92 -10.92
CA GLY A 152 24.57 -9.03 -11.79
C GLY A 152 24.51 -8.17 -13.06
N VAL A 153 23.32 -7.74 -13.50
CA VAL A 153 23.21 -6.82 -14.66
C VAL A 153 23.84 -5.46 -14.36
N PHE A 154 23.84 -5.04 -13.09
CA PHE A 154 24.47 -3.80 -12.66
C PHE A 154 26.00 -3.90 -12.57
N THR A 155 26.56 -5.09 -12.29
CA THR A 155 28.01 -5.32 -12.21
C THR A 155 28.68 -5.48 -13.56
N GLN A 156 27.91 -5.83 -14.60
CA GLN A 156 28.45 -6.13 -15.91
C GLN A 156 29.09 -4.88 -16.54
N GLY A 157 30.42 -4.92 -16.68
CA GLY A 157 31.24 -3.86 -17.27
C GLY A 157 31.87 -2.88 -16.26
N ILE A 158 31.61 -3.01 -14.95
CA ILE A 158 32.22 -2.15 -13.92
C ILE A 158 33.51 -2.79 -13.41
N ILE A 159 34.63 -2.05 -13.45
CA ILE A 159 35.90 -2.48 -12.85
C ILE A 159 35.76 -2.39 -11.33
N THR A 160 35.63 -3.52 -10.65
CA THR A 160 35.40 -3.62 -9.20
C THR A 160 36.66 -3.53 -8.34
N ASP A 161 37.80 -3.20 -8.94
CA ASP A 161 39.11 -3.17 -8.27
C ASP A 161 39.25 -2.02 -7.26
N THR A 162 38.39 -1.00 -7.36
CA THR A 162 38.39 0.13 -6.42
C THR A 162 37.39 -0.08 -5.29
N GLN A 163 37.74 0.34 -4.08
CA GLN A 163 36.83 0.33 -2.93
C GLN A 163 35.58 1.19 -3.19
N GLN A 164 35.71 2.24 -4.00
CA GLN A 164 34.61 3.08 -4.45
C GLN A 164 33.61 2.30 -5.33
N ALA A 165 34.08 1.54 -6.32
CA ALA A 165 33.21 0.72 -7.17
C ALA A 165 32.44 -0.35 -6.37
N LYS A 166 33.09 -0.95 -5.36
CA LYS A 166 32.43 -1.90 -4.44
C LYS A 166 31.32 -1.25 -3.62
N GLN A 167 31.54 -0.04 -3.11
CA GLN A 167 30.52 0.70 -2.34
C GLN A 167 29.35 1.11 -3.23
N THR A 168 29.62 1.66 -4.43
CA THR A 168 28.60 2.00 -5.43
C THR A 168 27.73 0.80 -5.77
N LEU A 169 28.33 -0.37 -5.94
CA LEU A 169 27.59 -1.58 -6.24
C LEU A 169 26.71 -2.02 -5.06
N ALA A 170 27.26 -2.05 -3.84
CA ALA A 170 26.49 -2.40 -2.65
C ALA A 170 25.27 -1.48 -2.45
N ASP A 171 25.42 -0.18 -2.75
CA ASP A 171 24.32 0.77 -2.73
C ASP A 171 23.27 0.44 -3.80
N ILE A 172 23.68 0.13 -5.03
CA ILE A 172 22.77 -0.27 -6.12
C ILE A 172 21.99 -1.54 -5.73
N GLU A 173 22.67 -2.57 -5.23
CA GLU A 173 22.03 -3.81 -4.79
C GLU A 173 21.04 -3.57 -3.64
N ALA A 174 21.39 -2.71 -2.69
CA ALA A 174 20.48 -2.34 -1.60
C ALA A 174 19.22 -1.63 -2.11
N ARG A 175 19.37 -0.70 -3.07
CA ARG A 175 18.23 0.01 -3.69
C ARG A 175 17.37 -0.92 -4.55
N HIS A 176 17.99 -1.83 -5.32
CA HIS A 176 17.27 -2.82 -6.13
C HIS A 176 16.43 -3.75 -5.25
N ASN A 177 17.00 -4.26 -4.15
CA ASN A 177 16.26 -5.06 -3.18
C ASN A 177 15.08 -4.30 -2.56
N ASP A 178 15.26 -3.00 -2.29
CA ASP A 178 14.15 -2.16 -1.82
C ASP A 178 13.05 -2.09 -2.90
N ILE A 179 13.38 -1.82 -4.17
CA ILE A 179 12.41 -1.79 -5.28
C ILE A 179 11.61 -3.09 -5.38
N MET A 180 12.28 -4.25 -5.32
CA MET A 180 11.62 -5.56 -5.37
C MET A 180 10.58 -5.75 -4.25
N LYS A 181 10.87 -5.27 -3.03
CA LYS A 181 9.91 -5.29 -1.91
C LYS A 181 8.72 -4.37 -2.17
N LEU A 182 8.96 -3.16 -2.70
CA LEU A 182 7.88 -2.22 -3.03
C LEU A 182 6.96 -2.81 -4.09
N GLU A 183 7.50 -3.42 -5.14
CA GLU A 183 6.71 -4.03 -6.21
C GLU A 183 5.82 -5.17 -5.71
N SER A 184 6.35 -6.00 -4.80
CA SER A 184 5.53 -7.00 -4.12
C SER A 184 4.37 -6.35 -3.35
N SER A 185 4.66 -5.29 -2.58
CA SER A 185 3.63 -4.54 -1.86
C SER A 185 2.61 -3.89 -2.79
N ILE A 186 3.02 -3.34 -3.94
CA ILE A 186 2.14 -2.69 -4.92
C ILE A 186 1.23 -3.71 -5.60
N ARG A 187 1.74 -4.90 -5.97
CA ARG A 187 0.91 -5.99 -6.52
C ARG A 187 -0.18 -6.41 -5.54
N GLU A 188 0.16 -6.56 -4.26
CA GLU A 188 -0.84 -6.90 -3.23
C GLU A 188 -1.91 -5.80 -3.06
N LEU A 189 -1.54 -4.53 -3.22
CA LEU A 189 -2.51 -3.42 -3.23
C LEU A 189 -3.41 -3.46 -4.47
N HIS A 190 -2.85 -3.79 -5.62
CA HIS A 190 -3.63 -3.93 -6.85
C HIS A 190 -4.72 -5.00 -6.70
N ASP A 191 -4.37 -6.17 -6.17
CA ASP A 191 -5.35 -7.25 -5.89
C ASP A 191 -6.45 -6.77 -4.93
N MET A 192 -6.07 -5.97 -3.92
CA MET A 192 -7.02 -5.35 -3.00
C MET A 192 -7.94 -4.33 -3.69
N PHE A 193 -7.42 -3.53 -4.62
CA PHE A 193 -8.21 -2.55 -5.36
C PHE A 193 -9.18 -3.21 -6.34
N MET A 194 -8.77 -4.29 -7.01
CA MET A 194 -9.67 -5.07 -7.86
C MET A 194 -10.85 -5.63 -7.05
N ASP A 195 -10.55 -6.19 -5.88
CA ASP A 195 -11.56 -6.64 -4.92
C ASP A 195 -12.53 -5.52 -4.52
N MET A 196 -12.02 -4.32 -4.22
CA MET A 196 -12.81 -3.19 -3.72
C MET A 196 -13.57 -2.45 -4.82
N ALA A 197 -13.06 -2.41 -6.06
CA ALA A 197 -13.73 -1.79 -7.20
C ALA A 197 -15.06 -2.48 -7.51
N MET A 198 -15.09 -3.82 -7.40
CA MET A 198 -16.33 -4.59 -7.47
C MET A 198 -17.35 -4.21 -6.38
N LEU A 199 -16.89 -3.80 -5.19
CA LEU A 199 -17.76 -3.39 -4.07
C LEU A 199 -18.31 -1.96 -4.21
N VAL A 200 -17.63 -1.09 -4.97
CA VAL A 200 -18.03 0.31 -5.14
C VAL A 200 -18.98 0.50 -6.33
N GLU A 201 -18.84 -0.28 -7.41
CA GLU A 201 -19.76 -0.23 -8.56
C GLU A 201 -21.19 -0.70 -8.22
N SER A 202 -21.35 -1.64 -7.29
CA SER A 202 -22.67 -2.09 -6.81
C SER A 202 -23.45 -0.99 -6.06
N GLN A 203 -22.75 -0.01 -5.48
CA GLN A 203 -23.34 1.03 -4.62
C GLN A 203 -23.78 2.29 -5.38
N VAL A 204 -23.12 2.64 -6.50
CA VAL A 204 -23.49 3.84 -7.30
C VAL A 204 -24.83 3.64 -8.02
N CYS A 205 -25.12 2.40 -8.45
CA CYS A 205 -26.37 2.05 -9.12
C CYS A 205 -27.58 2.13 -8.18
N SER A 206 -27.40 1.81 -6.90
CA SER A 206 -28.51 1.78 -5.92
C SER A 206 -28.78 3.13 -5.23
N LEU A 207 -27.81 4.07 -5.22
CA LEU A 207 -28.03 5.45 -4.77
C LEU A 207 -28.72 6.34 -5.82
N SER A 208 -28.54 6.07 -7.11
CA SER A 208 -29.20 6.84 -8.19
C SER A 208 -30.70 6.55 -8.32
N ASN A 209 -31.21 5.47 -7.73
CA ASN A 209 -32.63 5.11 -7.74
C ASN A 209 -33.43 5.67 -6.54
N SER A 210 -32.89 6.67 -5.82
CA SER A 210 -33.56 7.30 -4.67
C SER A 210 -33.67 8.83 -4.77
N VAL A 211 -33.62 9.40 -5.98
CA VAL A 211 -33.99 10.79 -6.24
C VAL A 211 -35.24 10.84 -7.11
#